data_AF-A0A6J0SAI1-F1
#
_entry.id   AF-A0A6J0SAI1-F1
#
_cell.length_a   1.000
_cell.length_b   1.000
_cell.length_c   1.000
_cell.angle_alpha   90.00
_cell.angle_beta   90.00
_cell.angle_gamma   90.00
#
_symmetry.space_group_name_H-M   'P 1'
#
loop_
_entity.id
_entity.type
_entity.pdbx_description
1 polymer ?
#
loop_
_entity_poly.entity_id
_entity_poly.type
_entity_poly.pdbx_seq_one_letter_code
_entity_poly.pdbx_strand_id
1 'polypeptide(L)'
;MTDPVFETQESYQPGDLLVGGIASQFVFFSQEFSFTQYPSEEFSDYIIVMTKFYQHILSLAFAVKQINEDPNILPNATLGFHIYDSYNDVQMIYRSSLYLLFRSHKFVPNYLCGVHKNIIAVIAALSPKTSFLMAQILSITKIPQLHPFLQHVSFNNSAGERVSFNDKREMVSGFDIMNIAVFPNMSIHKVKVGRVNPDDGLEGNIFTINDSMITWDKSFTQVRTVEHTW
;
A
#
# COMPACT_ATOMS: atom_id res chain seq x y z
N MET A 1 24.34 -18.76 -5.59
CA MET A 1 23.74 -17.73 -4.72
C MET A 1 23.86 -16.42 -5.47
N THR A 2 22.81 -16.02 -6.16
CA THR A 2 22.68 -14.71 -6.79
C THR A 2 21.77 -13.90 -5.88
N ASP A 3 22.27 -12.80 -5.34
CA ASP A 3 21.48 -11.85 -4.58
C ASP A 3 20.28 -11.38 -5.43
N PRO A 4 19.10 -11.15 -4.83
CA PRO A 4 17.96 -10.61 -5.55
C PRO A 4 18.33 -9.25 -6.17
N VAL A 5 18.09 -9.11 -7.46
CA VAL A 5 18.24 -7.84 -8.18
C VAL A 5 17.10 -6.92 -7.74
N PHE A 6 17.44 -5.86 -7.01
CA PHE A 6 16.51 -4.81 -6.62
C PHE A 6 16.60 -3.67 -7.64
N GLU A 7 15.85 -3.75 -8.73
CA GLU A 7 15.47 -2.55 -9.47
C GLU A 7 14.39 -1.84 -8.63
N THR A 8 14.53 -0.54 -8.37
CA THR A 8 13.89 0.19 -7.26
C THR A 8 12.34 0.16 -7.18
N GLN A 9 11.66 -0.48 -8.13
CA GLN A 9 10.20 -0.63 -8.23
C GLN A 9 9.69 -2.08 -8.14
N GLU A 10 10.59 -3.07 -8.16
CA GLU A 10 10.24 -4.47 -8.19
C GLU A 10 11.16 -5.32 -7.32
N SER A 11 10.60 -6.37 -6.73
CA SER A 11 11.36 -7.38 -5.98
C SER A 11 10.98 -8.76 -6.46
N TYR A 12 11.96 -9.48 -6.98
CA TYR A 12 11.75 -10.76 -7.64
C TYR A 12 12.68 -11.84 -7.09
N GLN A 13 12.10 -12.99 -6.76
CA GLN A 13 12.80 -14.22 -6.47
C GLN A 13 12.18 -15.34 -7.30
N PRO A 14 12.97 -16.09 -8.10
CA PRO A 14 12.45 -17.18 -8.92
C PRO A 14 11.99 -18.36 -8.07
N GLY A 15 11.08 -19.16 -8.63
CA GLY A 15 10.59 -20.43 -8.10
C GLY A 15 9.66 -21.11 -9.10
N ASP A 16 9.37 -22.40 -8.89
CA ASP A 16 8.44 -23.18 -9.71
C ASP A 16 7.01 -22.64 -9.61
N LEU A 17 6.65 -22.15 -8.42
CA LEU A 17 5.42 -21.45 -8.10
C LEU A 17 5.76 -20.04 -7.61
N LEU A 18 4.94 -19.04 -7.93
CA LEU A 18 5.15 -17.66 -7.51
C LEU A 18 4.00 -17.15 -6.64
N VAL A 19 4.34 -16.48 -5.54
CA VAL A 19 3.41 -15.58 -4.85
C VAL A 19 3.60 -14.17 -5.39
N GLY A 20 2.54 -13.59 -5.93
CA GLY A 20 2.54 -12.19 -6.33
C GLY A 20 2.39 -11.28 -5.11
N GLY A 21 2.97 -10.08 -5.18
CA GLY A 21 2.81 -9.07 -4.14
C GLY A 21 2.58 -7.69 -4.72
N ILE A 22 1.75 -6.89 -4.05
CA ILE A 22 1.68 -5.46 -4.29
C ILE A 22 2.05 -4.74 -3.00
N ALA A 23 3.20 -4.09 -3.00
CA ALA A 23 3.71 -3.30 -1.88
C ALA A 23 3.36 -1.81 -2.04
N SER A 24 3.58 -1.02 -0.99
CA SER A 24 3.51 0.45 -1.06
C SER A 24 4.68 1.05 -0.28
N GLN A 25 5.89 0.55 -0.51
CA GLN A 25 7.11 1.06 0.10
C GLN A 25 7.36 2.51 -0.24
N PHE A 26 6.86 2.95 -1.39
CA PHE A 26 6.94 4.32 -1.84
C PHE A 26 5.57 4.98 -1.72
N VAL A 27 5.56 6.28 -1.39
CA VAL A 27 4.35 7.11 -1.43
C VAL A 27 4.59 8.22 -2.43
N PHE A 28 3.68 8.32 -3.39
CA PHE A 28 3.70 9.36 -4.41
C PHE A 28 2.94 10.59 -3.93
N PHE A 29 3.54 11.76 -4.08
CA PHE A 29 2.84 13.04 -3.95
C PHE A 29 2.81 13.70 -5.32
N SER A 30 1.63 13.70 -5.94
CA SER A 30 1.41 14.42 -7.20
C SER A 30 1.14 15.89 -6.92
N GLN A 31 1.79 16.79 -7.66
CA GLN A 31 1.27 18.15 -7.81
C GLN A 31 -0.03 18.12 -8.62
N GLU A 32 -0.93 19.08 -8.37
CA GLU A 32 -2.15 19.19 -9.18
C GLU A 32 -1.81 19.35 -10.66
N PHE A 33 -2.43 18.50 -11.50
CA PHE A 33 -2.32 18.64 -12.94
C PHE A 33 -3.02 19.93 -13.36
N SER A 34 -2.27 20.87 -13.94
CA SER A 34 -2.85 22.09 -14.51
C SER A 34 -3.64 21.82 -15.80
N PHE A 35 -3.53 20.61 -16.37
CA PHE A 35 -4.10 20.20 -17.67
C PHE A 35 -3.80 21.16 -18.83
N THR A 36 -2.77 22.00 -18.70
CA THR A 36 -2.37 22.97 -19.72
C THR A 36 -1.34 22.44 -20.71
N GLN A 37 -0.79 21.24 -20.46
CA GLN A 37 0.20 20.58 -21.31
C GLN A 37 -0.15 19.11 -21.49
N TYR A 38 0.36 18.51 -22.57
CA TYR A 38 0.28 17.06 -22.76
C TYR A 38 0.97 16.34 -21.59
N PRO A 39 0.40 15.25 -21.08
CA PRO A 39 1.03 14.48 -20.02
C PRO A 39 2.39 13.97 -20.49
N SER A 40 3.47 14.40 -19.82
CA SER A 40 4.83 13.91 -20.03
C SER A 40 5.10 12.66 -19.17
N GLU A 41 5.94 11.74 -19.65
CA GLU A 41 6.46 10.63 -18.82
C GLU A 41 7.45 11.12 -17.73
N GLU A 42 7.91 12.37 -17.83
CA GLU A 42 8.68 13.02 -16.77
C GLU A 42 7.76 13.41 -15.62
N PHE A 43 7.72 12.54 -14.62
CA PHE A 43 7.07 12.77 -13.34
C PHE A 43 7.84 13.85 -12.58
N SER A 44 7.24 15.03 -12.41
CA SER A 44 7.77 16.10 -11.53
C SER A 44 7.32 15.84 -10.10
N ASP A 45 7.66 14.65 -9.58
CA ASP A 45 6.96 14.09 -8.42
C ASP A 45 7.91 13.63 -7.33
N TYR A 46 7.45 13.80 -6.10
CA TYR A 46 8.21 13.47 -4.91
C TYR A 46 7.88 12.07 -4.41
N ILE A 47 8.92 11.24 -4.28
CA ILE A 47 8.83 9.87 -3.77
C ILE A 47 9.29 9.84 -2.32
N ILE A 48 8.40 9.48 -1.40
CA ILE A 48 8.77 9.19 0.00
C ILE A 48 8.95 7.69 0.19
N VAL A 49 10.06 7.28 0.80
CA VAL A 49 10.27 5.89 1.22
C VAL A 49 9.68 5.67 2.61
N MET A 50 8.70 4.78 2.71
CA MET A 50 8.12 4.33 3.96
C MET A 50 8.84 3.07 4.44
N THR A 51 9.93 3.26 5.18
CA THR A 51 10.79 2.17 5.68
C THR A 51 10.04 1.10 6.49
N LYS A 52 8.94 1.48 7.18
CA LYS A 52 8.08 0.53 7.90
C LYS A 52 7.49 -0.53 6.96
N PHE A 53 7.12 -0.16 5.73
CA PHE A 53 6.50 -1.09 4.78
C PHE A 53 7.52 -2.00 4.09
N TYR A 54 8.81 -1.70 4.18
CA TYR A 54 9.88 -2.60 3.74
C TYR A 54 9.84 -3.94 4.51
N GLN A 55 9.40 -3.91 5.77
CA GLN A 55 9.24 -5.11 6.59
C GLN A 55 8.26 -6.12 5.99
N HIS A 56 7.26 -5.69 5.20
CA HIS A 56 6.32 -6.61 4.54
C HIS A 56 7.01 -7.44 3.46
N ILE A 57 7.93 -6.84 2.68
CA ILE A 57 8.71 -7.57 1.68
C ILE A 57 9.67 -8.54 2.37
N LEU A 58 10.36 -8.08 3.41
CA LEU A 58 11.25 -8.95 4.20
C LEU A 58 10.49 -10.12 4.83
N SER A 59 9.27 -9.88 5.32
CA SER A 59 8.42 -10.92 5.92
C SER A 59 8.04 -11.99 4.89
N LEU A 60 7.68 -11.58 3.66
CA LEU A 60 7.39 -12.52 2.58
C LEU A 60 8.64 -13.28 2.15
N ALA A 61 9.77 -12.61 1.96
CA ALA A 61 11.04 -13.24 1.61
C ALA A 61 11.47 -14.26 2.66
N PHE A 62 11.33 -13.92 3.95
CA PHE A 62 11.58 -14.82 5.05
C PHE A 62 10.63 -16.03 5.04
N ALA A 63 9.32 -15.83 4.88
CA ALA A 63 8.35 -16.91 4.81
C ALA A 63 8.62 -17.87 3.64
N VAL A 64 8.93 -17.34 2.46
CA VAL A 64 9.30 -18.12 1.28
C VAL A 64 10.56 -18.94 1.54
N LYS A 65 11.58 -18.35 2.18
CA LYS A 65 12.78 -19.08 2.59
C LYS A 65 12.43 -20.25 3.52
N GLN A 66 11.65 -20.01 4.58
CA GLN A 66 11.26 -21.06 5.53
C GLN A 66 10.47 -22.18 4.85
N ILE A 67 9.55 -21.85 3.93
CA ILE A 67 8.78 -22.84 3.17
C ILE A 67 9.70 -23.72 2.31
N ASN A 68 10.67 -23.11 1.62
CA ASN A 68 11.60 -23.85 0.77
C ASN A 68 12.60 -24.69 1.56
N GLU A 69 12.86 -24.37 2.83
CA GLU A 69 13.73 -25.14 3.73
C GLU A 69 13.00 -26.34 4.37
N ASP A 70 11.67 -26.35 4.41
CA ASP A 70 10.87 -27.45 4.95
C ASP A 70 10.29 -28.35 3.84
N PRO A 71 10.86 -29.55 3.61
CA PRO A 71 10.41 -30.45 2.56
C PRO A 71 8.99 -31.00 2.78
N ASN A 72 8.40 -30.84 3.97
CA ASN A 72 7.04 -31.29 4.26
C ASN A 72 5.96 -30.34 3.72
N ILE A 73 6.30 -29.06 3.48
CA ILE A 73 5.32 -28.05 3.05
C ILE A 73 5.15 -28.08 1.53
N LEU A 74 6.27 -28.03 0.80
CA LEU A 74 6.30 -28.02 -0.67
C LEU A 74 7.32 -29.05 -1.18
N PRO A 75 6.95 -30.34 -1.20
CA PRO A 75 7.87 -31.38 -1.65
C PRO A 75 8.13 -31.23 -3.16
N ASN A 76 9.41 -31.23 -3.55
CA ASN A 76 9.88 -31.18 -4.94
C ASN A 76 9.48 -29.93 -5.74
N ALA A 77 9.14 -28.83 -5.07
CA ALA A 77 8.86 -27.56 -5.73
C ALA A 77 9.41 -26.40 -4.90
N THR A 78 9.79 -25.33 -5.58
CA THR A 78 10.28 -24.11 -4.97
C THR A 78 9.24 -23.01 -5.07
N LEU A 79 9.07 -22.28 -3.97
CA LEU A 79 8.28 -21.07 -3.93
C LEU A 79 9.18 -19.86 -4.21
N GLY A 80 8.74 -19.01 -5.12
CA GLY A 80 9.32 -17.70 -5.38
C GLY A 80 8.29 -16.60 -5.15
N PHE A 81 8.68 -15.37 -5.44
CA PHE A 81 7.79 -14.23 -5.35
C PHE A 81 8.09 -13.16 -6.40
N HIS A 82 7.08 -12.37 -6.74
CA HIS A 82 7.22 -11.19 -7.59
C HIS A 82 6.38 -10.07 -7.02
N ILE A 83 7.03 -9.00 -6.58
CA ILE A 83 6.41 -7.88 -5.88
C ILE A 83 6.59 -6.62 -6.72
N TYR A 84 5.51 -5.90 -6.97
CA TYR A 84 5.54 -4.55 -7.55
C TYR A 84 5.10 -3.52 -6.51
N ASP A 85 5.67 -2.33 -6.58
CA ASP A 85 5.18 -1.21 -5.77
C ASP A 85 3.97 -0.53 -6.41
N SER A 86 3.01 -0.13 -5.58
CA SER A 86 1.80 0.60 -5.98
C SER A 86 1.85 2.07 -5.63
N TYR A 87 2.92 2.56 -5.00
CA TYR A 87 3.10 3.95 -4.62
C TYR A 87 2.06 4.52 -3.66
N ASN A 88 1.25 3.64 -3.05
CA ASN A 88 0.00 4.01 -2.37
C ASN A 88 -0.93 4.86 -3.26
N ASP A 89 -0.80 4.73 -4.58
CA ASP A 89 -1.59 5.45 -5.57
C ASP A 89 -2.60 4.51 -6.24
N VAL A 90 -3.80 5.04 -6.48
CA VAL A 90 -4.91 4.26 -7.02
C VAL A 90 -4.73 3.96 -8.51
N GLN A 91 -4.06 4.82 -9.29
CA GLN A 91 -3.81 4.54 -10.70
C GLN A 91 -2.70 3.52 -10.86
N MET A 92 -1.65 3.64 -10.05
CA MET A 92 -0.53 2.70 -10.03
C MET A 92 -0.96 1.29 -9.63
N ILE A 93 -2.04 1.10 -8.84
CA ILE A 93 -2.56 -0.25 -8.55
C ILE A 93 -2.88 -1.02 -9.84
N TYR A 94 -3.49 -0.38 -10.84
CA TYR A 94 -3.84 -1.04 -12.09
C TYR A 94 -2.58 -1.40 -12.88
N ARG A 95 -1.65 -0.45 -13.00
CA ARG A 95 -0.38 -0.65 -13.72
C ARG A 95 0.43 -1.78 -13.09
N SER A 96 0.64 -1.74 -11.78
CA SER A 96 1.41 -2.74 -11.04
C SER A 96 0.73 -4.11 -11.05
N SER A 97 -0.60 -4.16 -10.98
CA SER A 97 -1.34 -5.43 -11.11
C SER A 97 -1.22 -6.03 -12.51
N LEU A 98 -1.29 -5.20 -13.55
CA LEU A 98 -1.10 -5.66 -14.93
C LEU A 98 0.33 -6.16 -15.17
N TYR A 99 1.36 -5.46 -14.67
CA TYR A 99 2.75 -5.93 -14.74
C TYR A 99 3.00 -7.19 -13.92
N LEU A 100 2.32 -7.33 -12.78
CA LEU A 100 2.38 -8.54 -11.99
C LEU A 100 1.81 -9.73 -12.76
N LEU A 101 0.65 -9.56 -13.38
CA LEU A 101 -0.09 -10.64 -14.05
C LEU A 101 0.43 -10.95 -15.45
N PHE A 102 0.92 -9.93 -16.17
CA PHE A 102 1.30 -10.02 -17.57
C PHE A 102 2.75 -9.56 -17.77
N ARG A 103 3.49 -10.27 -18.62
CA ARG A 103 4.91 -9.95 -18.89
C ARG A 103 5.11 -8.74 -19.82
N SER A 104 4.06 -8.26 -20.50
CA SER A 104 4.19 -7.14 -21.45
C SER A 104 3.93 -5.79 -20.76
N HIS A 105 4.92 -4.90 -20.82
CA HIS A 105 4.73 -3.49 -20.45
C HIS A 105 3.82 -2.71 -21.41
N LYS A 106 3.45 -3.31 -22.56
CA LYS A 106 2.47 -2.76 -23.51
C LYS A 106 1.14 -3.50 -23.35
N PHE A 107 0.13 -2.78 -22.90
CA PHE A 107 -1.23 -3.29 -22.87
C PHE A 107 -1.79 -3.34 -24.30
N VAL A 108 -1.98 -4.56 -24.80
CA VAL A 108 -2.67 -4.79 -26.07
C VAL A 108 -3.94 -5.57 -25.75
N PRO A 109 -5.13 -4.93 -25.78
CA PRO A 109 -6.40 -5.63 -25.61
C PRO A 109 -6.48 -6.85 -26.55
N ASN A 110 -6.94 -8.00 -26.04
CA ASN A 110 -7.03 -9.27 -26.78
C ASN A 110 -5.70 -9.92 -27.23
N TYR A 111 -4.55 -9.50 -26.71
CA TYR A 111 -3.27 -10.16 -26.97
C TYR A 111 -2.80 -10.98 -25.77
N LEU A 112 -2.93 -12.30 -25.87
CA LEU A 112 -2.39 -13.26 -24.91
C LEU A 112 -1.20 -13.96 -25.55
N CYS A 113 -0.01 -13.34 -25.50
CA CYS A 113 1.24 -14.00 -25.88
C CYS A 113 2.26 -13.85 -24.75
N GLY A 114 2.75 -14.99 -24.27
CA GLY A 114 3.76 -15.05 -23.21
C GLY A 114 3.61 -16.28 -22.33
N VAL A 115 4.73 -16.78 -21.82
CA VAL A 115 4.74 -17.76 -20.73
C VAL A 115 4.01 -17.13 -19.55
N HIS A 116 2.94 -17.76 -19.08
CA HIS A 116 2.22 -17.29 -17.89
C HIS A 116 3.18 -17.35 -16.71
N LYS A 117 3.29 -16.25 -15.95
CA LYS A 117 3.91 -16.31 -14.63
C LYS A 117 3.06 -17.28 -13.80
N ASN A 118 3.67 -18.27 -13.17
CA ASN A 118 2.95 -19.29 -12.40
C ASN A 118 2.52 -18.74 -11.03
N ILE A 119 1.77 -17.64 -11.05
CA ILE A 119 1.30 -16.93 -9.85
C ILE A 119 0.12 -17.70 -9.28
N ILE A 120 0.34 -18.34 -8.14
CA ILE A 120 -0.68 -19.17 -7.48
C ILE A 120 -1.58 -18.37 -6.54
N ALA A 121 -1.10 -17.22 -6.08
CA ALA A 121 -1.82 -16.33 -5.18
C ALA A 121 -1.18 -14.94 -5.19
N VAL A 122 -1.93 -13.92 -4.81
CA VAL A 122 -1.41 -12.56 -4.63
C VAL A 122 -1.67 -12.04 -3.22
N ILE A 123 -0.64 -11.48 -2.59
CA ILE A 123 -0.73 -10.75 -1.33
C ILE A 123 -0.80 -9.25 -1.64
N ALA A 124 -1.98 -8.67 -1.45
CA ALA A 124 -2.27 -7.25 -1.67
C ALA A 124 -3.55 -6.87 -0.91
N ALA A 125 -3.82 -5.62 -0.52
CA ALA A 125 -3.01 -4.41 -0.49
C ALA A 125 -3.14 -3.78 0.92
N LEU A 126 -2.40 -2.70 1.20
CA LEU A 126 -2.39 -2.07 2.54
C LEU A 126 -3.69 -1.35 2.93
N SER A 127 -4.64 -1.15 2.01
CA SER A 127 -5.94 -0.51 2.28
C SER A 127 -7.12 -1.34 1.77
N PRO A 128 -8.33 -1.18 2.34
CA PRO A 128 -9.54 -1.80 1.82
C PRO A 128 -9.85 -1.39 0.37
N LYS A 129 -9.65 -0.11 0.03
CA LYS A 129 -9.92 0.44 -1.31
C LYS A 129 -9.00 -0.20 -2.36
N THR A 130 -7.69 -0.21 -2.13
CA THR A 130 -6.73 -0.81 -3.07
C THR A 130 -6.90 -2.33 -3.14
N SER A 131 -7.26 -2.98 -2.03
CA SER A 131 -7.56 -4.41 -2.01
C SER A 131 -8.78 -4.76 -2.85
N PHE A 132 -9.85 -3.95 -2.80
CA PHE A 132 -11.04 -4.14 -3.62
C PHE A 132 -10.74 -4.02 -5.12
N LEU A 133 -9.98 -2.99 -5.52
CA LEU A 133 -9.59 -2.80 -6.92
C LEU A 133 -8.73 -3.95 -7.43
N MET A 134 -7.81 -4.45 -6.60
CA MET A 134 -7.01 -5.63 -6.93
C MET A 134 -7.87 -6.87 -7.14
N ALA A 135 -8.85 -7.09 -6.25
CA ALA A 135 -9.79 -8.22 -6.37
C ALA A 135 -10.56 -8.18 -7.70
N GLN A 136 -10.94 -7.00 -8.18
CA GLN A 136 -11.61 -6.86 -9.48
C GLN A 136 -10.71 -7.35 -10.63
N ILE A 137 -9.43 -6.99 -10.64
CA ILE A 137 -8.48 -7.43 -11.67
C ILE A 137 -8.22 -8.94 -11.56
N LEU A 138 -7.95 -9.43 -10.35
CA LEU A 138 -7.66 -10.85 -10.10
C LEU A 138 -8.87 -11.76 -10.38
N SER A 139 -10.09 -11.23 -10.29
CA SER A 139 -11.31 -11.97 -10.63
C SER A 139 -11.37 -12.39 -12.11
N ILE A 140 -10.67 -11.66 -12.99
CA ILE A 140 -10.55 -11.95 -14.42
C ILE A 140 -9.61 -13.13 -14.63
N THR A 141 -8.48 -13.16 -13.92
CA THR A 141 -7.46 -14.22 -14.04
C THR A 141 -7.71 -15.42 -13.12
N LYS A 142 -8.73 -15.35 -12.25
CA LYS A 142 -9.07 -16.39 -11.26
C LYS A 142 -7.96 -16.69 -10.26
N ILE A 143 -7.07 -15.73 -10.02
CA ILE A 143 -6.00 -15.87 -9.04
C ILE A 143 -6.53 -15.43 -7.67
N PRO A 144 -6.35 -16.23 -6.60
CA PRO A 144 -6.82 -15.87 -5.27
C PRO A 144 -6.01 -14.70 -4.70
N GLN A 145 -6.71 -13.74 -4.09
CA GLN A 145 -6.10 -12.70 -3.26
C GLN A 145 -6.06 -13.17 -1.81
N LEU A 146 -4.85 -13.34 -1.28
CA LEU A 146 -4.63 -13.57 0.13
C LEU A 146 -4.67 -12.22 0.83
N HIS A 147 -5.64 -12.02 1.70
CA HIS A 147 -5.77 -10.80 2.46
C HIS A 147 -5.07 -10.95 3.81
N PRO A 148 -3.86 -10.39 4.00
CA PRO A 148 -3.15 -10.47 5.28
C PRO A 148 -3.91 -9.78 6.43
N PHE A 149 -4.89 -8.92 6.12
CA PHE A 149 -5.68 -8.17 7.10
C PHE A 149 -7.11 -8.69 7.32
N LEU A 150 -7.56 -9.70 6.58
CA LEU A 150 -8.94 -10.17 6.72
C LEU A 150 -8.99 -11.42 7.60
N GLN A 151 -9.15 -11.18 8.91
CA GLN A 151 -10.22 -11.77 9.73
C GLN A 151 -10.04 -11.36 11.21
N HIS A 152 -8.80 -11.32 11.71
CA HIS A 152 -8.47 -10.88 13.07
C HIS A 152 -7.10 -10.19 13.10
N VAL A 153 -7.07 -8.86 13.08
CA VAL A 153 -5.83 -8.12 13.38
C VAL A 153 -5.80 -7.87 14.88
N SER A 154 -4.77 -8.37 15.57
CA SER A 154 -4.50 -8.08 16.98
C SER A 154 -2.99 -8.17 17.22
N PHE A 155 -2.30 -7.03 17.30
CA PHE A 155 -0.86 -6.97 17.56
C PHE A 155 -0.51 -5.78 18.45
N ASN A 156 0.63 -5.83 19.13
CA ASN A 156 1.17 -4.68 19.83
C ASN A 156 2.06 -3.87 18.88
N ASN A 157 1.81 -2.57 18.75
CA ASN A 157 2.64 -1.67 17.95
C ASN A 157 3.99 -1.39 18.66
N SER A 158 4.87 -0.62 18.02
CA SER A 158 6.18 -0.25 18.57
C SER A 158 6.10 0.64 19.83
N ALA A 159 4.95 1.23 20.11
CA ALA A 159 4.67 1.98 21.34
C ALA A 159 4.10 1.10 22.47
N GLY A 160 3.88 -0.20 22.21
CA GLY A 160 3.33 -1.15 23.18
C GLY A 160 1.79 -1.19 23.21
N GLU A 161 1.12 -0.46 22.34
CA GLU A 161 -0.35 -0.39 22.29
C GLU A 161 -0.92 -1.53 21.44
N ARG A 162 -2.04 -2.11 21.90
CA ARG A 162 -2.72 -3.19 21.17
C ARG A 162 -3.61 -2.62 20.07
N VAL A 163 -3.24 -2.86 18.82
CA VAL A 163 -4.04 -2.56 17.63
C VAL A 163 -4.93 -3.76 17.33
N SER A 164 -6.25 -3.58 17.34
CA SER A 164 -7.21 -4.64 16.98
C SER A 164 -8.52 -4.14 16.35
N PHE A 165 -9.23 -5.06 15.69
CA PHE A 165 -10.60 -4.86 15.21
C PHE A 165 -11.60 -5.66 16.06
N ASN A 166 -12.78 -5.10 16.33
CA ASN A 166 -13.88 -5.79 17.01
C ASN A 166 -14.62 -6.75 16.05
N ASP A 167 -15.62 -7.49 16.57
CA ASP A 167 -16.42 -8.44 15.78
C ASP A 167 -17.19 -7.80 14.61
N LYS A 168 -17.41 -6.48 14.67
CA LYS A 168 -18.01 -5.68 13.60
C LYS A 168 -17.00 -5.17 12.58
N ARG A 169 -15.72 -5.53 12.72
CA ARG A 169 -14.58 -5.09 11.89
C ARG A 169 -14.25 -3.60 12.04
N GLU A 170 -14.64 -2.99 13.16
CA GLU A 170 -14.30 -1.62 13.49
C GLU A 170 -13.02 -1.58 14.31
N MET A 171 -12.16 -0.59 14.05
CA MET A 171 -10.93 -0.43 14.80
C MET A 171 -11.25 0.11 16.20
N VAL A 172 -10.84 -0.62 17.23
CA VAL A 172 -11.10 -0.24 18.64
C VAL A 172 -9.94 0.51 19.27
N SER A 173 -8.76 0.52 18.64
CA SER A 173 -7.63 1.32 19.10
C SER A 173 -7.80 2.78 18.72
N GLY A 174 -7.48 3.70 19.64
CA GLY A 174 -7.26 5.10 19.30
C GLY A 174 -6.07 5.28 18.37
N PHE A 175 -6.05 6.40 17.64
CA PHE A 175 -4.97 6.77 16.73
C PHE A 175 -4.76 8.28 16.66
N ASP A 176 -3.50 8.65 16.45
CA ASP A 176 -3.10 10.05 16.27
C ASP A 176 -3.37 10.53 14.84
N ILE A 177 -3.91 11.74 14.74
CA ILE A 177 -4.06 12.45 13.46
C ILE A 177 -2.78 13.25 13.26
N MET A 178 -2.03 12.90 12.22
CA MET A 178 -0.77 13.54 11.87
C MET A 178 -0.96 14.40 10.62
N ASN A 179 -0.64 15.68 10.70
CA ASN A 179 -0.46 16.52 9.52
C ASN A 179 0.98 16.33 9.02
N ILE A 180 1.12 15.96 7.74
CA ILE A 180 2.40 15.78 7.07
C ILE A 180 2.50 16.87 6.01
N ALA A 181 3.36 17.84 6.24
CA ALA A 181 3.67 18.91 5.29
C ALA A 181 5.02 18.62 4.62
N VAL A 182 5.03 18.62 3.29
CA VAL A 182 6.24 18.50 2.48
C VAL A 182 6.59 19.89 1.96
N PHE A 183 7.76 20.39 2.33
CA PHE A 183 8.21 21.71 1.89
C PHE A 183 8.96 21.64 0.55
N PRO A 184 9.04 22.75 -0.21
CA PRO A 184 9.74 22.78 -1.51
C PRO A 184 11.22 22.36 -1.45
N ASN A 185 11.85 22.45 -0.28
CA ASN A 185 13.22 22.00 -0.02
C ASN A 185 13.31 20.49 0.32
N MET A 186 12.25 19.71 0.05
CA MET A 186 12.11 18.28 0.35
C MET A 186 12.15 17.92 1.84
N SER A 187 12.09 18.91 2.74
CA SER A 187 11.95 18.62 4.17
C SER A 187 10.52 18.21 4.50
N ILE A 188 10.40 17.18 5.35
CA ILE A 188 9.11 16.67 5.82
C ILE A 188 8.91 17.15 7.25
N HIS A 189 7.86 17.93 7.48
CA HIS A 189 7.38 18.24 8.82
C HIS A 189 6.15 17.41 9.13
N LYS A 190 6.26 16.59 10.17
CA LYS A 190 5.16 15.79 10.68
C LYS A 190 4.78 16.30 12.06
N VAL A 191 3.54 16.76 12.19
CA VAL A 191 3.01 17.33 13.45
C VAL A 191 1.74 16.58 13.82
N LYS A 192 1.63 16.21 15.10
CA LYS A 192 0.37 15.68 15.64
C LYS A 192 -0.61 16.83 15.77
N VAL A 193 -1.71 16.75 15.06
CA VAL A 193 -2.74 17.80 15.04
C VAL A 193 -4.03 17.34 15.71
N GLY A 194 -4.14 16.06 16.04
CA GLY A 194 -5.34 15.54 16.67
C GLY A 194 -5.21 14.08 17.08
N ARG A 195 -6.32 13.53 17.52
CA ARG A 195 -6.47 12.10 17.83
C ARG A 195 -7.93 11.68 17.66
N VAL A 196 -8.12 10.40 17.39
CA VAL A 196 -9.40 9.70 17.55
C VAL A 196 -9.21 8.69 18.67
N ASN A 197 -10.05 8.73 19.69
CA ASN A 197 -10.06 7.70 20.71
C ASN A 197 -11.50 7.21 20.93
N PRO A 198 -11.83 5.98 20.48
CA PRO A 198 -13.16 5.41 20.68
C PRO A 198 -13.61 5.37 22.15
N ASP A 199 -12.66 5.20 23.07
CA ASP A 199 -12.93 5.15 24.52
C ASP A 199 -13.35 6.52 25.11
N ASP A 200 -12.96 7.63 24.47
CA ASP A 200 -13.32 9.00 24.91
C ASP A 200 -14.82 9.32 24.63
N GLY A 201 -15.56 8.42 23.98
CA GLY A 201 -16.99 8.60 23.65
C GLY A 201 -17.93 8.62 24.85
N LEU A 202 -17.49 8.13 26.00
CA LEU A 202 -18.21 8.26 27.27
C LEU A 202 -18.01 9.65 27.91
N GLU A 203 -16.94 10.36 27.55
CA GLU A 203 -16.58 11.70 28.07
C GLU A 203 -16.84 12.84 27.07
N GLY A 204 -17.30 12.52 25.85
CA GLY A 204 -17.89 13.47 24.91
C GLY A 204 -17.01 13.92 23.74
N ASN A 205 -15.75 13.50 23.63
CA ASN A 205 -14.87 13.90 22.52
C ASN A 205 -14.10 12.70 21.91
N ILE A 206 -14.80 11.87 21.15
CA ILE A 206 -14.20 10.75 20.37
C ILE A 206 -13.14 11.26 19.38
N PHE A 207 -13.31 12.49 18.89
CA PHE A 207 -12.47 13.12 17.89
C PHE A 207 -12.02 14.50 18.38
N THR A 208 -10.72 14.74 18.39
CA THR A 208 -10.14 16.04 18.73
C THR A 208 -9.16 16.45 17.64
N ILE A 209 -9.32 17.66 17.10
CA ILE A 209 -8.40 18.25 16.12
C ILE A 209 -8.09 19.70 16.49
N ASN A 210 -6.81 20.07 16.39
CA ASN A 210 -6.33 21.42 16.59
C ASN A 210 -5.94 22.03 15.26
N ASP A 211 -6.89 22.77 14.69
CA ASP A 211 -6.74 23.43 13.39
C ASP A 211 -5.56 24.41 13.33
N SER A 212 -5.21 25.04 14.45
CA SER A 212 -4.11 26.01 14.51
C SER A 212 -2.73 25.39 14.29
N MET A 213 -2.62 24.06 14.44
CA MET A 213 -1.40 23.30 14.21
C MET A 213 -1.31 22.71 12.80
N ILE A 214 -2.38 22.80 12.00
CA ILE A 214 -2.43 22.25 10.65
C ILE A 214 -1.75 23.22 9.68
N THR A 215 -0.73 22.73 8.99
CA THR A 215 -0.15 23.44 7.84
C THR A 215 -0.83 22.94 6.56
N TRP A 216 -1.50 23.86 5.87
CA TRP A 216 -2.16 23.59 4.59
C TRP A 216 -1.22 23.86 3.42
N ASP A 217 -1.33 23.05 2.38
CA ASP A 217 -0.61 23.32 1.13
C ASP A 217 -1.16 24.60 0.49
N LYS A 218 -0.24 25.47 0.04
CA LYS A 218 -0.59 26.78 -0.54
C LYS A 218 -1.28 26.66 -1.90
N SER A 219 -1.25 25.49 -2.53
CA SER A 219 -1.98 25.19 -3.77
C SER A 219 -3.50 25.08 -3.54
N PHE A 220 -3.95 24.70 -2.34
CA PHE A 220 -5.38 24.66 -2.03
C PHE A 220 -5.94 26.07 -1.87
N THR A 221 -6.69 26.53 -2.87
CA THR A 221 -7.34 27.86 -2.88
C THR A 221 -8.74 27.86 -2.24
N GLN A 222 -9.19 26.72 -1.70
CA GLN A 222 -10.52 26.61 -1.11
C GLN A 222 -10.54 27.27 0.28
N VAL A 223 -11.08 28.48 0.34
CA VAL A 223 -11.31 29.21 1.58
C VAL A 223 -12.42 28.53 2.37
N ARG A 224 -12.24 28.35 3.69
CA ARG A 224 -13.31 27.89 4.60
C ARG A 224 -14.54 28.77 4.39
N THR A 225 -15.63 28.17 3.92
CA THR A 225 -16.94 28.79 4.02
C THR A 225 -17.28 28.81 5.50
N VAL A 226 -17.27 29.99 6.12
CA VAL A 226 -17.79 30.16 7.47
C VAL A 226 -19.29 29.92 7.36
N GLU A 227 -19.74 28.72 7.73
CA GLU A 227 -21.17 28.48 7.90
C GLU A 227 -21.62 29.34 9.09
N HIS A 228 -22.31 30.43 8.76
CA HIS A 228 -23.09 31.17 9.73
C HIS A 228 -24.19 30.25 10.24
N THR A 229 -24.11 29.87 11.51
CA THR A 229 -25.20 29.23 12.24
C THR A 229 -26.42 30.16 12.25
N TRP A 230 -27.56 29.65 11.80
CA TRP A 230 -28.88 30.25 12.03
C TRP A 230 -29.37 29.94 13.44
#